data_AF-X6ENL9-F1
#
_entry.id   AF-X6ENL9-F1
#
_cell.length_a   1.000
_cell.length_b   1.000
_cell.length_c   1.000
_cell.angle_alpha   90.00
_cell.angle_beta   90.00
_cell.angle_gamma   90.00
#
_symmetry.space_group_name_H-M   'P 1'
#
loop_
_entity.id
_entity.type
_entity.pdbx_description
1 polymer ?
#
loop_
_entity_poly.entity_id
_entity_poly.type
_entity_poly.pdbx_seq_one_letter_code
_entity_poly.pdbx_strand_id
1 'polypeptide(L)'
;MTRRLTVSDLQSQKGSRKWLQLHVDTPAEAAAAVACDIVLLSCEPDHNLELIRQAAPFAFLSVGMPHGAVASPTRRCGWALP
;
A
#
# COMPACT_ATOMS: atom_id res chain seq x y z
N MET A 1 -2.61 -13.09 -9.08
CA MET A 1 -1.20 -12.83 -9.44
C MET A 1 -0.25 -13.35 -8.36
N THR A 2 0.91 -13.91 -8.72
CA THR A 2 1.91 -14.49 -7.79
C THR A 2 3.20 -13.68 -7.63
N ARG A 3 3.34 -12.55 -8.35
CA ARG A 3 4.53 -11.69 -8.31
C ARG A 3 4.19 -10.38 -7.59
N ARG A 4 5.04 -9.98 -6.63
CA ARG A 4 4.97 -8.65 -6.01
C ARG A 4 5.25 -7.57 -7.04
N LEU A 5 4.35 -6.61 -7.13
CA LEU A 5 4.57 -5.39 -7.91
C LEU A 5 5.65 -4.55 -7.25
N THR A 6 6.61 -4.10 -8.07
CA THR A 6 7.68 -3.19 -7.63
C THR A 6 7.44 -1.79 -8.15
N VAL A 7 8.11 -0.80 -7.56
CA VAL A 7 8.09 0.58 -8.07
C VAL A 7 8.61 0.65 -9.51
N SER A 8 9.62 -0.15 -9.86
CA SER A 8 10.15 -0.22 -11.23
C SER A 8 9.10 -0.74 -12.22
N ASP A 9 8.31 -1.75 -11.83
CA ASP A 9 7.21 -2.26 -12.66
C ASP A 9 6.12 -1.20 -12.89
N LEU A 10 5.81 -0.41 -11.86
CA LEU A 10 4.85 0.70 -11.97
C LEU A 10 5.36 1.81 -12.89
N GLN A 11 6.65 2.15 -12.77
CA GLN A 11 7.29 3.16 -13.61
C GLN A 11 7.37 2.72 -15.07
N SER A 12 7.71 1.46 -15.35
CA SER A 12 7.82 0.94 -16.72
C SER A 12 6.46 0.90 -17.45
N GLN A 13 5.37 0.74 -16.71
CA GLN A 13 4.01 0.71 -17.25
C GLN A 13 3.35 2.09 -17.34
N LYS A 14 4.04 3.15 -16.90
CA LYS A 14 3.53 4.53 -16.96
C LYS A 14 3.33 4.95 -18.42
N GLY A 15 2.08 5.28 -18.77
CA GLY A 15 1.69 5.66 -20.13
C GLY A 15 1.13 4.50 -20.98
N SER A 16 1.41 3.25 -20.62
CA SER A 16 0.87 2.07 -21.32
C SER A 16 -0.30 1.41 -20.59
N ARG A 17 -0.34 1.49 -19.26
CA ARG A 17 -1.39 0.88 -18.43
C ARG A 17 -1.94 1.86 -17.42
N LYS A 18 -3.26 1.81 -17.20
CA LYS A 18 -3.92 2.49 -16.07
C LYS A 18 -3.99 1.54 -14.88
N TRP A 19 -3.58 2.03 -13.72
CA TRP A 19 -3.64 1.29 -12.46
C TRP A 19 -4.79 1.81 -11.61
N LEU A 20 -5.55 0.90 -11.01
CA LEU A 20 -6.57 1.23 -10.01
C LEU A 20 -5.94 1.09 -8.62
N GLN A 21 -5.98 2.17 -7.85
CA GLN A 21 -5.63 2.15 -6.44
C GLN A 21 -6.91 2.17 -5.61
N LEU A 22 -7.01 1.26 -4.64
CA LEU A 22 -8.14 1.16 -3.72
C LEU A 22 -7.70 1.43 -2.29
N HIS A 23 -8.49 2.21 -1.56
CA HIS A 23 -8.31 2.38 -0.12
C HIS A 23 -8.96 1.22 0.64
N VAL A 24 -8.25 0.65 1.62
CA VAL A 24 -8.72 -0.48 2.43
C VAL A 24 -8.37 -0.24 3.89
N ASP A 25 -9.32 -0.52 4.78
CA ASP A 25 -9.18 -0.35 6.23
C ASP A 25 -9.16 -1.70 6.96
N THR A 26 -9.68 -2.75 6.30
CA THR A 26 -9.78 -4.09 6.88
C THR A 26 -9.07 -5.15 6.05
N PRO A 27 -8.61 -6.26 6.67
CA PRO A 27 -8.00 -7.38 5.94
C PRO A 27 -8.99 -8.04 4.97
N ALA A 28 -10.29 -8.03 5.28
CA ALA A 28 -11.32 -8.59 4.41
C ALA A 28 -11.45 -7.80 3.09
N GLU A 29 -11.42 -6.48 3.16
CA GLU A 29 -11.43 -5.61 1.97
C GLU A 29 -10.17 -5.81 1.12
N ALA A 30 -9.00 -5.92 1.77
CA ALA A 30 -7.75 -6.19 1.08
C ALA A 30 -7.79 -7.53 0.33
N ALA A 31 -8.32 -8.58 0.94
CA ALA A 31 -8.49 -9.89 0.30
C ALA A 31 -9.47 -9.83 -0.88
N ALA A 32 -10.61 -9.13 -0.72
CA ALA A 32 -11.59 -8.95 -1.78
C ALA A 32 -11.00 -8.16 -2.97
N ALA A 33 -10.23 -7.11 -2.70
CA ALA A 33 -9.55 -6.32 -3.72
C ALA A 33 -8.59 -7.17 -4.54
N VAL A 34 -7.77 -8.01 -3.88
CA VAL A 34 -6.84 -8.93 -4.54
C VAL A 34 -7.59 -9.98 -5.37
N ALA A 35 -8.74 -10.48 -4.90
CA ALA A 35 -9.58 -11.40 -5.66
C ALA A 35 -10.12 -10.77 -6.96
N CYS A 36 -10.32 -9.44 -6.97
CA CYS A 36 -10.69 -8.64 -8.13
C CYS A 36 -9.49 -8.16 -8.98
N ASP A 37 -8.28 -8.67 -8.73
CA ASP A 37 -7.03 -8.26 -9.39
C ASP A 37 -6.63 -6.78 -9.17
N ILE A 38 -7.15 -6.17 -8.09
CA ILE A 38 -6.77 -4.84 -7.64
C ILE A 38 -5.59 -4.99 -6.67
N VAL A 39 -4.42 -4.61 -7.15
CA VAL A 39 -3.13 -4.89 -6.51
C VAL A 39 -2.41 -3.64 -6.01
N LEU A 40 -2.91 -2.43 -6.30
CA LEU A 40 -2.46 -1.21 -5.62
C LEU A 40 -3.45 -0.89 -4.51
N LEU A 41 -3.00 -0.99 -3.27
CA LEU A 41 -3.81 -0.76 -2.08
C LEU A 41 -3.21 0.39 -1.28
N SER A 42 -4.07 1.22 -0.70
CA SER A 42 -3.66 2.24 0.27
C SER A 42 -4.38 2.01 1.59
N CYS A 43 -3.68 2.18 2.70
CA CYS A 43 -4.26 2.04 4.03
C CYS A 43 -3.76 3.14 4.97
N GLU A 44 -4.51 3.38 6.03
CA GLU A 44 -4.06 4.20 7.15
C GLU A 44 -2.99 3.48 7.99
N PRO A 45 -2.15 4.23 8.74
CA PRO A 45 -1.10 3.67 9.58
C PRO A 45 -1.61 3.03 10.89
N ASP A 46 -2.78 2.40 10.87
CA ASP A 46 -3.41 1.80 12.05
C ASP A 46 -2.94 0.36 12.32
N HIS A 47 -3.36 -0.22 13.45
CA HIS A 47 -3.03 -1.57 13.94
C HIS A 47 -3.39 -2.70 12.96
N ASN A 48 -4.23 -2.42 11.96
CA ASN A 48 -4.60 -3.40 10.94
C ASN A 48 -3.55 -3.59 9.84
N LEU A 49 -2.48 -2.79 9.80
CA LEU A 49 -1.47 -2.83 8.74
C LEU A 49 -0.87 -4.23 8.54
N GLU A 50 -0.51 -4.92 9.63
CA GLU A 50 0.08 -6.26 9.55
C GLU A 50 -0.91 -7.29 9.02
N LEU A 51 -2.17 -7.21 9.46
CA LEU A 51 -3.24 -8.10 9.02
C LEU A 51 -3.58 -7.88 7.54
N ILE A 52 -3.63 -6.62 7.09
CA ILE A 52 -3.81 -6.24 5.69
C ILE A 52 -2.65 -6.79 4.85
N ARG A 53 -1.41 -6.68 5.36
CA ARG A 53 -0.23 -7.22 4.67
C ARG A 53 -0.26 -8.73 4.56
N GLN A 54 -0.78 -9.44 5.55
CA GLN A 54 -0.97 -10.90 5.50
C GLN A 54 -2.08 -11.30 4.51
N ALA A 55 -3.18 -10.52 4.45
CA ALA A 55 -4.29 -10.76 3.53
C ALA A 55 -3.94 -10.48 2.07
N ALA A 56 -3.05 -9.51 1.81
CA ALA A 56 -2.62 -9.11 0.46
C ALA A 56 -1.08 -9.15 0.31
N PRO A 57 -0.44 -10.33 0.39
CA PRO A 57 1.02 -10.45 0.49
C PRO A 57 1.78 -10.05 -0.78
N PHE A 58 1.08 -9.98 -1.93
CA PHE A 58 1.64 -9.61 -3.23
C PHE A 58 1.23 -8.20 -3.70
N ALA A 59 0.27 -7.56 -3.02
CA ALA A 59 -0.19 -6.23 -3.37
C ALA A 59 0.87 -5.18 -3.03
N PHE A 60 0.90 -4.12 -3.84
CA PHE A 60 1.64 -2.91 -3.56
C PHE A 60 0.85 -2.08 -2.55
N LEU A 61 1.39 -1.95 -1.34
CA LEU A 61 0.73 -1.25 -0.24
C LEU A 61 1.36 0.13 -0.01
N SER A 62 0.54 1.17 -0.08
CA SER A 62 0.92 2.54 0.25
C SER A 62 0.29 2.94 1.59
N VAL A 63 1.10 3.08 2.62
CA VAL A 63 0.64 3.48 3.95
C VAL A 63 0.74 4.99 4.10
N GLY A 64 -0.36 5.63 4.52
CA GLY A 64 -0.36 7.05 4.86
C GLY A 64 0.51 7.35 6.09
N MET A 65 0.99 8.60 6.20
CA MET A 65 1.65 9.06 7.43
C MET A 65 0.61 9.71 8.34
N PRO A 66 0.68 9.51 9.66
CA PRO A 66 -0.21 10.19 10.58
C PRO A 66 -0.03 11.71 10.49
N HIS A 67 -1.12 12.44 10.71
CA HIS A 67 -1.14 13.89 10.55
C HIS A 67 -0.11 14.54 11.50
N GLY A 68 0.73 15.45 10.96
CA GLY A 68 1.78 16.13 11.73
C GLY A 68 3.10 15.36 11.91
N ALA A 69 3.18 14.07 11.55
CA ALA A 69 4.44 13.30 11.58
C ALA A 69 5.44 13.75 10.51
N VAL A 70 4.98 14.52 9.52
CA VAL A 70 5.75 14.94 8.34
C VAL A 70 6.29 16.38 8.48
N ALA A 71 5.99 17.06 9.58
CA ALA A 71 6.26 18.49 9.77
C ALA A 71 7.76 18.85 9.77
N SER A 72 8.66 17.87 9.88
CA SER A 72 10.11 18.09 9.74
C SER A 72 10.81 16.85 9.17
N PRO A 73 11.96 17.00 8.48
CA PRO A 73 12.71 15.88 7.91
C PRO A 73 13.06 14.80 8.94
N THR A 74 13.45 15.23 10.15
CA THR A 74 13.79 14.33 11.26
C THR A 74 12.59 13.50 11.73
N ARG A 75 11.40 14.12 11.85
CA ARG A 75 10.17 13.38 12.21
C ARG A 75 9.67 12.47 11.08
N ARG A 76 9.87 12.88 9.81
CA ARG A 76 9.53 12.06 8.63
C ARG A 76 10.35 10.78 8.55
N CYS A 77 11.67 10.84 8.80
CA CYS A 77 12.49 9.62 8.76
C CYS A 77 12.31 8.78 10.04
N GLY A 78 12.10 9.43 11.19
CA GLY A 78 11.90 8.75 12.48
C GLY A 78 10.60 7.95 12.59
N TRP A 79 9.55 8.28 11.81
CA TRP A 79 8.35 7.42 11.76
C TRP A 79 8.51 6.25 10.78
N ALA A 80 9.34 6.40 9.74
CA ALA A 80 9.53 5.40 8.69
C ALA A 80 10.54 4.30 9.07
N LEU A 81 11.17 4.42 10.24
CA LEU A 81 12.13 3.46 10.78
C LEU A 81 11.57 2.93 12.11
N PRO A 82 11.54 1.60 12.32
CA PRO A 82 11.20 1.01 13.62
C PRO A 82 12.22 1.38 14.70
#